data_AF-A0A7T7HFX0-F1
#
_entry.id   AF-A0A7T7HFX0-F1
#
_cell.length_a   1.000
_cell.length_b   1.000
_cell.length_c   1.000
_cell.angle_alpha   90.00
_cell.angle_beta   90.00
_cell.angle_gamma   90.00
#
_symmetry.space_group_name_H-M   'P 1'
#
loop_
_entity.id
_entity.type
_entity.pdbx_description
1 polymer ?
#
loop_
_entity_poly.entity_id
_entity_poly.type
_entity_poly.pdbx_seq_one_letter_code
_entity_poly.pdbx_strand_id
1 'polypeptide(L)'
;MAKVKKIRLDFDDDEAITVGLIRLTKPVSYHQFFFDINRCNEFQFHRTEDFITQNGLTEYEFLSMQGYDKGEKNCYQIIANKSFKKEENTPSNLFEGLQEIHYLLEEHQDVDFLIKTQDSFPDFSLILFPENVIFPIQEYQIQPEELIYQYIQENE
;
A
#
# COMPACT_ATOMS: atom_id res chain seq x y z
N MET A 1 18.88 13.94 -34.15
CA MET A 1 18.57 13.42 -32.81
C MET A 1 17.06 13.46 -32.64
N ALA A 2 16.38 12.36 -32.96
CA ALA A 2 14.94 12.26 -32.81
C ALA A 2 14.62 12.12 -31.31
N LYS A 3 13.95 13.12 -30.74
CA LYS A 3 13.35 13.00 -29.41
C LYS A 3 12.27 11.93 -29.51
N VAL A 4 12.56 10.74 -29.00
CA VAL A 4 11.53 9.73 -28.72
C VAL A 4 10.61 10.35 -27.67
N LYS A 5 9.50 10.93 -28.13
CA LYS A 5 8.37 11.21 -27.25
C LYS A 5 7.92 9.84 -26.75
N LYS A 6 8.18 9.53 -25.47
CA LYS A 6 7.42 8.49 -24.79
C LYS A 6 5.96 8.86 -24.98
N ILE A 7 5.27 8.06 -25.79
CA ILE A 7 3.82 8.13 -25.90
C ILE A 7 3.34 7.70 -24.51
N ARG A 8 2.98 8.67 -23.66
CA ARG A 8 2.04 8.39 -22.58
C ARG A 8 0.73 8.13 -23.32
N LEU A 9 0.24 6.90 -23.23
CA LEU A 9 -1.16 6.64 -23.53
C LEU A 9 -1.92 7.49 -22.53
N ASP A 10 -2.64 8.50 -23.02
CA ASP A 10 -3.60 9.23 -22.21
C ASP A 10 -4.72 8.23 -21.90
N PHE A 11 -4.70 7.69 -20.67
CA PHE A 11 -5.70 6.74 -20.16
C PHE A 11 -6.99 7.51 -19.88
N ASP A 12 -7.98 7.38 -20.76
CA ASP A 12 -9.38 7.76 -20.52
C ASP A 12 -10.09 6.69 -19.64
N ASP A 13 -9.49 6.28 -18.53
CA ASP A 13 -10.15 5.37 -17.57
C ASP A 13 -10.28 6.07 -16.21
N ASP A 14 -11.37 6.83 -16.06
CA ASP A 14 -11.94 7.21 -14.75
C ASP A 14 -12.54 5.95 -14.06
N GLU A 15 -11.82 4.83 -14.07
CA GLU A 15 -12.26 3.59 -13.44
C GLU A 15 -11.78 3.52 -11.99
N ALA A 16 -12.69 3.20 -11.07
CA ALA A 16 -12.34 3.08 -9.67
C ALA A 16 -11.38 1.90 -9.44
N ILE A 17 -10.35 2.12 -8.62
CA ILE A 17 -9.40 1.06 -8.23
C ILE A 17 -10.01 0.28 -7.07
N THR A 18 -10.18 -1.03 -7.25
CA THR A 18 -10.64 -1.91 -6.17
C THR A 18 -9.45 -2.35 -5.32
N VAL A 19 -9.52 -2.07 -4.02
CA VAL A 19 -8.52 -2.48 -3.03
C VAL A 19 -9.17 -3.29 -1.92
N GLY A 20 -8.42 -4.18 -1.30
CA GLY A 20 -8.82 -4.88 -0.09
C GLY A 20 -8.32 -4.13 1.14
N LEU A 21 -9.17 -3.99 2.15
CA LEU A 21 -8.82 -3.42 3.44
C LEU A 21 -8.53 -4.55 4.44
N ILE A 22 -7.31 -4.57 4.96
CA ILE A 22 -6.84 -5.54 5.94
C ILE A 22 -6.82 -4.89 7.31
N ARG A 23 -7.50 -5.54 8.26
CA ARG A 23 -7.53 -5.17 9.68
C ARG A 23 -7.05 -6.32 10.52
N LEU A 24 -6.07 -6.08 11.38
CA LEU A 24 -5.53 -7.07 12.29
C LEU A 24 -6.46 -7.22 13.51
N THR A 25 -6.69 -8.45 13.95
CA THR A 25 -7.50 -8.73 15.16
C THR A 25 -6.76 -8.39 16.46
N LYS A 26 -5.43 -8.29 16.39
CA LYS A 26 -4.53 -7.99 17.49
C LYS A 26 -3.34 -7.20 16.95
N PRO A 27 -2.73 -6.31 17.75
CA PRO A 27 -1.54 -5.59 17.33
C PRO A 27 -0.38 -6.57 17.16
N VAL A 28 0.09 -6.72 15.93
CA VAL A 28 1.25 -7.54 15.55
C VAL A 28 2.26 -6.64 14.85
N SER A 29 3.56 -6.88 15.07
CA SER A 29 4.61 -6.18 14.33
C SER A 29 4.54 -6.54 12.85
N TYR A 30 4.84 -5.57 11.97
CA TYR A 30 4.81 -5.79 10.52
C TYR A 30 5.68 -6.98 10.09
N HIS A 31 6.89 -7.12 10.64
CA HIS A 31 7.77 -8.25 10.32
C HIS A 31 7.16 -9.61 10.68
N GLN A 32 6.45 -9.73 11.80
CA GLN A 32 5.85 -10.98 12.23
C GLN A 32 4.64 -11.31 11.35
N PHE A 33 3.83 -10.31 11.03
CA PHE A 33 2.70 -10.45 10.12
C PHE A 33 3.14 -10.97 8.74
N PHE A 34 4.13 -10.33 8.10
CA PHE A 34 4.63 -10.78 6.80
C PHE A 34 5.38 -12.12 6.87
N PHE A 35 6.07 -12.41 7.98
CA PHE A 35 6.69 -13.72 8.18
C PHE A 35 5.65 -14.84 8.20
N ASP A 36 4.53 -14.64 8.92
CA ASP A 36 3.48 -15.65 9.01
C ASP A 36 2.71 -15.80 7.68
N ILE A 37 2.39 -14.70 6.99
CA ILE A 37 1.76 -14.75 5.65
C ILE A 37 2.66 -15.51 4.66
N ASN A 38 3.96 -15.23 4.64
CA ASN A 38 4.90 -15.90 3.73
C ASN A 38 5.03 -17.40 4.00
N ARG A 39 4.66 -17.88 5.19
CA ARG A 39 4.62 -19.31 5.53
C ARG A 39 3.31 -19.97 5.12
N CYS A 40 2.24 -19.20 4.96
CA CYS A 40 0.92 -19.69 4.56
C CYS A 40 0.76 -19.80 3.04
N ASN A 41 1.52 -19.03 2.25
CA ASN A 41 1.36 -18.94 0.79
C ASN A 41 2.50 -19.64 0.04
N GLU A 42 2.22 -20.08 -1.20
CA GLU A 42 3.23 -20.62 -2.12
C GLU A 42 4.14 -19.53 -2.72
N PHE A 43 3.71 -18.27 -2.62
CA PHE A 43 4.47 -17.08 -2.95
C PHE A 43 4.85 -16.29 -1.68
N GLN A 44 5.81 -15.38 -1.82
CA GLN A 44 6.34 -14.61 -0.70
C GLN A 44 6.28 -13.12 -0.99
N PHE A 45 5.80 -12.37 0.00
CA PHE A 45 5.90 -10.93 0.06
C PHE A 45 7.32 -10.52 0.44
N HIS A 46 7.89 -9.62 -0.35
CA HIS A 46 9.16 -8.97 -0.10
C HIS A 46 8.97 -7.46 -0.10
N ARG A 47 9.81 -6.75 0.65
CA ARG A 47 9.77 -5.29 0.68
C ARG A 47 10.18 -4.73 -0.68
N THR A 48 9.41 -3.76 -1.16
CA THR A 48 9.71 -2.99 -2.36
C THR A 48 9.99 -1.53 -2.00
N GLU A 49 10.08 -0.67 -2.99
CA GLU A 49 10.12 0.78 -2.75
C GLU A 49 8.88 1.18 -1.95
N ASP A 50 9.10 1.98 -0.91
CA ASP A 50 8.03 2.44 -0.03
C ASP A 50 7.09 3.36 -0.82
N PHE A 51 5.81 3.32 -0.49
CA PHE A 51 4.80 4.14 -1.14
C PHE A 51 4.90 5.56 -0.58
N ILE A 52 4.98 6.56 -1.46
CA ILE A 52 5.21 7.95 -1.06
C ILE A 52 3.97 8.78 -1.33
N THR A 53 3.56 9.57 -0.33
CA THR A 53 2.56 10.64 -0.51
C THR A 53 3.15 12.00 -0.12
N GLN A 54 2.56 13.06 -0.66
CA GLN A 54 3.02 14.43 -0.41
C GLN A 54 1.88 15.29 0.12
N ASN A 55 2.03 15.85 1.32
CA ASN A 55 1.13 16.87 1.85
C ASN A 55 1.90 18.18 2.04
N GLY A 56 1.70 19.13 1.12
CA GLY A 56 2.43 20.39 1.10
C GLY A 56 3.91 20.19 0.77
N LEU A 57 4.80 20.48 1.73
CA LEU A 57 6.26 20.32 1.60
C LEU A 57 6.77 19.05 2.28
N THR A 58 5.88 18.24 2.86
CA THR A 58 6.23 17.08 3.65
C THR A 58 5.90 15.80 2.87
N GLU A 59 6.89 14.93 2.72
CA GLU A 59 6.72 13.59 2.16
C GLU A 59 6.48 12.58 3.28
N TYR A 60 5.55 11.65 3.04
CA TYR A 60 5.23 10.56 3.95
C TYR A 60 5.51 9.23 3.24
N GLU A 61 6.27 8.37 3.91
CA GLU A 61 6.62 7.04 3.43
C GLU A 61 5.72 6.00 4.11
N PHE A 62 5.25 5.03 3.32
CA PHE A 62 4.41 3.92 3.76
C PHE A 62 5.02 2.60 3.32
N LEU A 63 5.01 1.61 4.21
CA LEU A 63 5.67 0.33 3.94
C LEU A 63 4.95 -0.35 2.77
N SER A 64 5.70 -0.72 1.74
CA SER A 64 5.18 -1.46 0.60
C SER A 64 5.83 -2.84 0.52
N MET A 65 4.98 -3.86 0.35
CA MET A 65 5.39 -5.25 0.21
C MET A 65 4.72 -5.83 -1.04
N GLN A 66 5.48 -6.50 -1.90
CA GLN A 66 4.94 -7.15 -3.10
C GLN A 66 5.17 -8.65 -3.09
N GLY A 67 4.19 -9.41 -3.57
CA GLY A 67 4.24 -10.86 -3.71
C GLY A 67 3.72 -11.26 -5.08
N TYR A 68 4.53 -12.01 -5.84
CA TYR A 68 4.13 -12.51 -7.16
C TYR A 68 3.72 -13.97 -7.07
N ASP A 69 2.46 -14.25 -7.40
CA ASP A 69 1.96 -15.61 -7.54
C ASP A 69 2.15 -16.10 -8.98
N LYS A 70 2.94 -17.18 -9.12
CA LYS A 70 3.23 -17.79 -10.43
C LYS A 70 2.06 -18.60 -10.97
N GLY A 71 1.20 -19.13 -10.10
CA GLY A 71 0.05 -19.94 -10.49
C GLY A 71 -0.97 -19.07 -11.21
N GLU A 72 -1.40 -18.01 -10.53
CA GLU A 72 -2.39 -17.07 -11.03
C GLU A 72 -1.81 -15.96 -11.92
N LYS A 73 -0.47 -15.89 -12.00
CA LYS A 73 0.28 -14.83 -12.71
C LYS A 73 -0.10 -13.42 -12.25
N ASN A 74 -0.47 -13.28 -10.98
CA ASN A 74 -0.90 -12.03 -10.38
C ASN A 74 0.18 -11.47 -9.44
N CYS A 75 0.26 -10.14 -9.36
CA CYS A 75 1.12 -9.43 -8.44
C CYS A 75 0.26 -8.73 -7.38
N TYR A 76 0.45 -9.15 -6.13
CA TYR A 76 -0.20 -8.55 -4.97
C TYR A 76 0.73 -7.51 -4.36
N GLN A 77 0.20 -6.33 -4.06
CA GLN A 77 0.90 -5.29 -3.32
C GLN A 77 0.15 -4.94 -2.05
N ILE A 78 0.80 -5.07 -0.90
CA ILE A 78 0.30 -4.69 0.41
C ILE A 78 1.01 -3.41 0.84
N ILE A 79 0.24 -2.37 1.16
CA ILE A 79 0.72 -1.07 1.57
C ILE A 79 0.21 -0.80 2.99
N ALA A 80 1.10 -0.42 3.91
CA ALA A 80 0.69 0.02 5.23
C ALA A 80 -0.16 1.28 5.14
N ASN A 81 -1.29 1.31 5.83
CA ASN A 81 -2.14 2.50 5.85
C ASN A 81 -1.50 3.65 6.66
N LYS A 82 -0.63 3.32 7.61
CA LYS A 82 0.02 4.27 8.52
C LYS A 82 1.43 4.59 8.03
N SER A 83 1.77 5.87 7.94
CA SER A 83 3.10 6.30 7.55
C SER A 83 4.14 5.98 8.63
N PHE A 84 5.39 5.86 8.21
CA PHE A 84 6.54 5.96 9.09
C PHE A 84 7.44 7.10 8.62
N LYS A 85 8.07 7.80 9.56
CA LYS A 85 9.01 8.88 9.23
C LYS A 85 10.42 8.32 9.15
N LYS A 86 11.14 8.64 8.08
CA LYS A 86 12.60 8.53 8.03
C LYS A 86 13.16 9.67 8.88
N GLU A 87 13.90 9.36 9.94
CA GLU A 87 14.62 10.37 10.72
C GLU A 87 15.65 11.05 9.80
N GLU A 88 15.32 12.25 9.29
CA GLU A 88 16.32 13.12 8.70
C GLU A 88 17.30 13.50 9.81
N ASN A 89 18.57 13.10 9.67
CA ASN A 89 19.66 13.54 10.52
C ASN A 89 19.96 15.03 10.26
N THR A 90 19.05 15.93 10.61
CA THR A 90 19.32 17.37 10.65
C THR A 90 19.65 17.80 12.08
N PRO A 91 20.77 18.49 12.32
CA PRO A 91 21.26 18.79 13.68
C PRO A 91 20.52 19.95 14.37
N SER A 92 19.24 20.17 14.08
CA SER A 92 18.53 21.36 14.55
C SER A 92 17.03 21.17 14.62
N ASN A 93 16.52 20.45 15.61
CA ASN A 93 15.14 20.61 16.05
C ASN A 93 14.99 20.27 17.55
N LEU A 94 15.25 21.28 18.39
CA LEU A 94 14.94 21.28 19.83
C LEU A 94 13.42 21.32 20.13
N PHE A 95 12.56 21.20 19.11
CA PHE A 95 11.09 21.20 19.21
C PHE A 95 10.42 20.00 18.50
N GLU A 96 11.16 18.91 18.21
CA GLU A 96 10.60 17.67 17.68
C GLU A 96 9.74 16.94 18.73
N GLY A 97 8.53 17.42 18.95
CA GLY A 97 7.57 16.85 19.91
C GLY A 97 6.28 16.33 19.29
N LEU A 98 6.04 16.59 18.00
CA LEU A 98 4.84 16.13 17.30
C LEU A 98 5.28 15.37 16.06
N GLN A 99 5.44 14.05 16.22
CA GLN A 99 5.47 13.15 15.08
C GLN A 99 4.08 13.18 14.43
N GLU A 100 3.96 13.89 13.31
CA GLU A 100 2.73 13.89 12.52
C GLU A 100 2.64 12.56 11.77
N ILE A 101 1.78 11.68 12.27
CA ILE A 101 1.45 10.40 11.65
C ILE A 101 0.39 10.69 10.59
N HIS A 102 0.62 10.19 9.38
CA HIS A 102 -0.32 10.33 8.27
C HIS A 102 -0.90 8.97 7.88
N TYR A 103 -2.13 8.97 7.40
CA TYR A 103 -2.85 7.77 6.97
C TYR A 103 -3.18 7.88 5.49
N LEU A 104 -3.01 6.79 4.72
CA LEU A 104 -3.40 6.76 3.31
C LEU A 104 -4.91 6.96 3.14
N LEU A 105 -5.69 6.30 3.99
CA LEU A 105 -7.13 6.46 4.11
C LEU A 105 -7.44 7.14 5.44
N GLU A 106 -7.51 8.49 5.44
CA GLU A 106 -7.75 9.29 6.65
C GLU A 106 -9.06 8.94 7.37
N GLU A 107 -10.09 8.57 6.62
CA GLU A 107 -11.40 8.16 7.15
C GLU A 107 -11.42 6.70 7.67
N HIS A 108 -10.36 5.93 7.42
CA HIS A 108 -10.26 4.49 7.75
C HIS A 108 -9.00 4.19 8.59
N GLN A 109 -8.80 4.94 9.68
CA GLN A 109 -7.61 4.79 10.54
C GLN A 109 -7.50 3.45 11.26
N ASP A 110 -8.61 2.70 11.33
CA ASP A 110 -8.67 1.34 11.86
C ASP A 110 -8.13 0.28 10.90
N VAL A 111 -7.91 0.64 9.62
CA VAL A 111 -7.26 -0.23 8.62
C VAL A 111 -5.76 -0.24 8.84
N ASP A 112 -5.17 -1.42 8.92
CA ASP A 112 -3.72 -1.59 9.07
C ASP A 112 -3.02 -1.57 7.71
N PHE A 113 -3.59 -2.24 6.71
CA PHE A 113 -3.01 -2.32 5.37
C PHE A 113 -4.08 -2.25 4.28
N LEU A 114 -3.68 -1.69 3.14
CA LEU A 114 -4.39 -1.81 1.88
C LEU A 114 -3.73 -2.91 1.06
N ILE A 115 -4.51 -3.67 0.30
CA ILE A 115 -4.00 -4.61 -0.68
C ILE A 115 -4.58 -4.32 -2.06
N LYS A 116 -3.71 -4.29 -3.09
CA LYS A 116 -4.12 -4.17 -4.48
C LYS A 116 -3.48 -5.25 -5.36
N THR A 117 -4.09 -5.48 -6.50
CA THR A 117 -3.57 -6.34 -7.57
C THR A 117 -3.33 -5.53 -8.83
N GLN A 118 -2.61 -6.10 -9.79
CA GLN A 118 -2.54 -5.53 -11.15
C GLN A 118 -3.82 -5.80 -11.95
N ASP A 119 -4.64 -6.77 -11.54
CA ASP A 119 -5.89 -7.12 -12.21
C ASP A 119 -7.02 -6.13 -11.87
N SER A 120 -7.86 -5.83 -12.87
CA SER A 120 -9.06 -4.99 -12.72
C SER A 120 -10.14 -5.62 -11.83
N PHE A 121 -10.09 -6.94 -11.61
CA PHE A 121 -10.99 -7.69 -10.75
C PHE A 121 -10.17 -8.49 -9.74
N PRO A 122 -9.73 -7.88 -8.63
CA PRO A 122 -8.95 -8.57 -7.62
C PRO A 122 -9.75 -9.70 -6.97
N ASP A 123 -9.15 -10.89 -6.87
CA ASP A 123 -9.63 -11.94 -5.97
C ASP A 123 -8.68 -12.08 -4.77
N PHE A 124 -9.02 -11.37 -3.69
CA PHE A 124 -8.22 -11.39 -2.46
C PHE A 124 -8.36 -12.69 -1.67
N SER A 125 -9.29 -13.59 -2.05
CA SER A 125 -9.46 -14.89 -1.37
C SER A 125 -8.33 -15.87 -1.68
N LEU A 126 -7.53 -15.59 -2.72
CA LEU A 126 -6.37 -16.39 -3.13
C LEU A 126 -5.17 -16.25 -2.18
N ILE A 127 -5.17 -15.21 -1.33
CA ILE A 127 -4.11 -15.01 -0.34
C ILE A 127 -4.50 -15.68 0.96
N LEU A 128 -3.68 -16.62 1.40
CA LEU A 128 -3.86 -17.32 2.67
C LEU A 128 -3.30 -16.47 3.80
N PHE A 129 -4.19 -16.06 4.71
CA PHE A 129 -3.79 -15.38 5.94
C PHE A 129 -3.77 -16.37 7.11
N PRO A 130 -2.90 -16.15 8.12
CA PRO A 130 -2.88 -16.98 9.31
C PRO A 130 -4.22 -16.91 10.06
N GLU A 131 -4.64 -18.04 10.64
CA GLU A 131 -5.93 -18.14 11.32
C GLU A 131 -6.12 -17.10 12.42
N ASN A 132 -7.30 -16.45 12.43
CA ASN A 132 -7.71 -15.45 13.41
C ASN A 132 -6.76 -14.24 13.54
N VAL A 133 -5.92 -13.96 12.54
CA VAL A 133 -5.01 -12.79 12.54
C VAL A 133 -5.64 -11.57 11.90
N ILE A 134 -6.51 -11.77 10.91
CA ILE A 134 -7.21 -10.68 10.23
C ILE A 134 -8.73 -10.81 10.36
N PHE A 135 -9.43 -9.68 10.35
CA PHE A 135 -10.85 -9.67 10.02
C PHE A 135 -11.03 -10.00 8.53
N PRO A 136 -12.24 -10.45 8.12
CA PRO A 136 -12.54 -10.63 6.70
C PRO A 136 -12.19 -9.38 5.90
N ILE A 137 -11.52 -9.57 4.77
CA ILE A 137 -11.12 -8.47 3.88
C ILE A 137 -12.39 -7.78 3.38
N GLN A 138 -12.38 -6.45 3.48
CA GLN A 138 -13.44 -5.62 2.92
C GLN A 138 -12.94 -4.99 1.63
N GLU A 139 -13.69 -5.14 0.55
CA GLU A 139 -13.39 -4.43 -0.68
C GLU A 139 -13.77 -2.95 -0.53
N TYR A 140 -12.90 -2.08 -1.03
CA TYR A 140 -13.08 -0.64 -1.08
C TYR A 140 -12.74 -0.16 -2.49
N GLN A 141 -13.56 0.74 -3.02
CA GLN A 141 -13.36 1.31 -4.36
C GLN A 141 -12.84 2.73 -4.22
N ILE A 142 -11.57 2.92 -4.57
CA ILE A 142 -10.93 4.22 -4.63
C ILE A 142 -11.39 4.91 -5.92
N GLN A 143 -12.13 6.01 -5.77
CA GLN A 143 -12.62 6.80 -6.90
C GLN A 143 -11.50 7.71 -7.45
N PRO A 144 -11.52 8.05 -8.76
CA PRO A 144 -10.54 8.95 -9.38
C PRO A 144 -10.40 10.33 -8.71
N GLU A 145 -11.45 10.81 -8.05
CA GLU A 145 -11.45 12.10 -7.35
C GLU A 145 -10.74 12.04 -5.98
N GLU A 146 -10.52 10.85 -5.43
CA GLU A 146 -9.83 10.69 -4.16
C GLU A 146 -8.32 10.92 -4.32
N LEU A 147 -7.71 11.65 -3.38
CA LEU A 147 -6.28 12.01 -3.45
C LEU A 147 -5.37 10.76 -3.50
N ILE A 148 -5.76 9.68 -2.80
CA ILE A 148 -5.05 8.41 -2.82
C ILE A 148 -5.00 7.78 -4.22
N TYR A 149 -5.99 8.03 -5.08
CA TYR A 149 -5.97 7.56 -6.47
C TYR A 149 -4.76 8.11 -7.22
N GLN A 150 -4.51 9.42 -7.07
CA GLN A 150 -3.38 10.10 -7.71
C GLN A 150 -2.05 9.53 -7.20
N TYR A 151 -1.92 9.31 -5.88
CA TYR A 151 -0.72 8.69 -5.33
C TYR A 151 -0.51 7.26 -5.84
N ILE A 152 -1.56 6.47 -6.02
CA ILE A 152 -1.42 5.13 -6.59
C ILE A 152 -0.87 5.21 -8.02
N GLN A 153 -1.39 6.11 -8.85
CA GLN A 153 -0.91 6.31 -10.22
C GLN A 153 0.55 6.83 -10.29
N GLU A 154 0.99 7.62 -9.31
CA GLU A 154 2.36 8.15 -9.26
C GLU A 154 3.40 7.14 -8.75
N ASN A 155 2.96 6.14 -7.97
CA ASN A 155 3.81 5.10 -7.38
C ASN A 155 3.81 3.78 -8.18
N GLU A 156 3.22 3.76 -9.38
CA GLU A 156 3.27 2.65 -10.35
C GLU A 156 4.34 2.84 -11.45
#